data_AF-A0A1M7DPC7-F1
#
_entry.id   AF-A0A1M7DPC7-F1
#
_cell.length_a   1.000
_cell.length_b   1.000
_cell.length_c   1.000
_cell.angle_alpha   90.00
_cell.angle_beta   90.00
_cell.angle_gamma   90.00
#
_symmetry.space_group_name_H-M   'P 1'
#
loop_
_entity.id
_entity.type
_entity.pdbx_description
1 polymer ?
#
loop_
_entity_poly.entity_id
_entity_poly.type
_entity_poly.pdbx_seq_one_letter_code
_entity_poly.pdbx_strand_id
1 'polypeptide(L)'
;MRVAYAICFTVLFWTSCSFNTRGTKALNPGELLLDSILGQKLEIVKRNAFLHTKYRLTDTVLEDEGVEWKALAVHDKVNNALLALLEANWQDSMHISRITIVDSSISIGAFYVGATFKDIKAIVDTSKLNNSPDGELSFTCVNDSRIHFLMELPDSSPLAMGVGSLAEIPDELLVNGIVLQE
;
A
#
# COMPACT_ATOMS: atom_id res chain seq x y z
N MET A 1 -11.90 69.44 -30.65
CA MET A 1 -11.21 68.28 -30.07
C MET A 1 -11.55 68.19 -28.60
N ARG A 2 -12.38 67.23 -28.20
CA ARG A 2 -12.64 66.86 -26.81
C ARG A 2 -12.58 65.33 -26.77
N VAL A 3 -11.54 64.79 -26.15
CA VAL A 3 -11.32 63.35 -25.99
C VAL A 3 -12.06 62.93 -24.72
N ALA A 4 -13.10 62.12 -24.87
CA ALA A 4 -13.81 61.50 -23.76
C ALA A 4 -13.10 60.18 -23.42
N TYR A 5 -12.63 60.06 -22.17
CA TYR A 5 -12.14 58.81 -21.62
C TYR A 5 -13.33 57.99 -21.13
N ALA A 6 -13.61 56.86 -21.80
CA ALA A 6 -14.53 55.85 -21.31
C ALA A 6 -13.77 54.90 -20.38
N ILE A 7 -14.09 54.96 -19.08
CA ILE A 7 -13.64 53.99 -18.08
C ILE A 7 -14.55 52.76 -18.19
N CYS A 8 -14.01 51.67 -18.73
CA CYS A 8 -14.72 50.40 -18.85
C CYS A 8 -14.56 49.63 -17.52
N PHE A 9 -15.63 49.57 -16.72
CA PHE A 9 -15.70 48.69 -15.55
C PHE A 9 -15.95 47.26 -16.03
N THR A 10 -14.91 46.42 -16.02
CA THR A 10 -15.07 44.97 -16.13
C THR A 10 -15.62 44.42 -14.83
N VAL A 11 -16.91 44.07 -14.83
CA VAL A 11 -17.53 43.28 -13.78
C VAL A 11 -16.97 41.86 -13.88
N LEU A 12 -16.06 41.51 -12.96
CA LEU A 12 -15.64 40.14 -12.73
C LEU A 12 -16.84 39.37 -12.15
N PHE A 13 -17.54 38.62 -13.01
CA PHE A 13 -18.47 37.59 -12.57
C PHE A 13 -17.67 36.50 -11.85
N TRP A 14 -17.62 36.58 -10.52
CA TRP A 14 -17.36 35.42 -9.68
C TRP A 14 -18.52 34.45 -9.87
N THR A 15 -18.34 33.47 -10.75
CA THR A 15 -19.13 32.26 -10.66
C THR A 15 -18.66 31.54 -9.41
N SER A 16 -19.42 31.69 -8.33
CA SER A 16 -19.32 30.82 -7.17
C SER A 16 -19.64 29.40 -7.64
N CYS A 17 -18.63 28.67 -8.08
CA CYS A 17 -18.68 27.22 -8.11
C CYS A 17 -18.87 26.79 -6.66
N SER A 18 -20.14 26.57 -6.30
CA SER A 18 -20.51 25.88 -5.08
C SER A 18 -19.92 24.48 -5.21
N PHE A 19 -18.73 24.28 -4.65
CA PHE A 19 -18.18 22.95 -4.44
C PHE A 19 -19.17 22.24 -3.55
N ASN A 20 -19.96 21.38 -4.18
CA ASN A 20 -20.81 20.44 -3.51
C ASN A 20 -19.89 19.53 -2.70
N THR A 21 -19.73 19.82 -1.41
CA THR A 21 -19.04 18.98 -0.44
C THR A 21 -19.88 17.74 -0.17
N ARG A 22 -20.05 16.90 -1.21
CA ARG A 22 -20.28 15.47 -0.98
C ARG A 22 -19.14 15.03 -0.10
N GLY A 23 -19.45 14.63 1.14
CA GLY A 23 -18.48 14.22 2.14
C GLY A 23 -17.44 13.30 1.51
N THR A 24 -16.25 13.85 1.25
CA THR A 24 -15.13 13.08 0.74
C THR A 24 -14.74 12.17 1.88
N LYS A 25 -15.22 10.93 1.85
CA LYS A 25 -14.71 9.86 2.72
C LYS A 25 -13.20 9.95 2.62
N ALA A 26 -12.52 10.18 3.74
CA ALA A 26 -11.07 10.30 3.75
C ALA A 26 -10.51 9.07 3.04
N LEU A 27 -9.72 9.30 1.98
CA LEU A 27 -9.15 8.24 1.19
C LEU A 27 -8.24 7.42 2.12
N ASN A 28 -8.55 6.14 2.31
CA ASN A 28 -7.69 5.24 3.07
C ASN A 28 -6.40 5.01 2.24
N PRO A 29 -5.22 5.29 2.80
CA PRO A 29 -3.95 5.08 2.10
C PRO A 29 -3.76 3.67 1.56
N GLY A 30 -4.15 2.63 2.30
CA GLY A 30 -4.00 1.26 1.84
C GLY A 30 -4.87 0.95 0.63
N GLU A 31 -6.13 1.41 0.62
CA GLU A 31 -7.03 1.25 -0.54
C GLU A 31 -6.48 1.99 -1.77
N LEU A 32 -5.89 3.18 -1.57
CA LEU A 32 -5.18 3.87 -2.66
C LEU A 32 -4.02 3.02 -3.19
N LEU A 33 -3.21 2.44 -2.30
CA LEU A 33 -2.09 1.59 -2.70
C LEU A 33 -2.56 0.39 -3.53
N LEU A 34 -3.61 -0.30 -3.07
CA LEU A 34 -4.18 -1.47 -3.73
C LEU A 34 -4.84 -1.16 -5.08
N ASP A 35 -5.72 -0.16 -5.13
CA ASP A 35 -6.60 0.03 -6.29
C ASP A 35 -6.03 1.01 -7.32
N SER A 36 -5.09 1.86 -6.92
CA SER A 36 -4.61 2.96 -7.78
C SER A 36 -3.10 3.03 -7.95
N ILE A 37 -2.31 2.31 -7.15
CA ILE A 37 -0.84 2.35 -7.21
C ILE A 37 -0.25 1.03 -7.67
N LEU A 38 -0.78 -0.10 -7.21
CA LEU A 38 -0.42 -1.42 -7.74
C LEU A 38 -0.64 -1.47 -9.26
N GLY A 39 0.33 -2.00 -10.00
CA GLY A 39 0.35 -2.04 -11.47
C GLY A 39 0.71 -0.72 -12.15
N GLN A 40 0.83 0.40 -11.42
CA GLN A 40 1.18 1.69 -12.04
C GLN A 40 2.67 1.83 -12.31
N LYS A 41 3.00 2.68 -13.29
CA LYS A 41 4.39 3.07 -13.56
C LYS A 41 4.98 3.82 -12.37
N LEU A 42 6.19 3.45 -11.95
CA LEU A 42 6.95 4.14 -10.89
C LEU A 42 6.98 5.65 -11.12
N GLU A 43 7.25 6.07 -12.36
CA GLU A 43 7.33 7.48 -12.78
C GLU A 43 6.00 8.26 -12.67
N ILE A 44 4.86 7.58 -12.72
CA ILE A 44 3.54 8.19 -12.49
C ILE A 44 3.33 8.34 -10.98
N VAL A 45 3.64 7.30 -10.22
CA VAL A 45 3.50 7.27 -8.75
C VAL A 45 4.37 8.30 -8.06
N LYS A 46 5.60 8.51 -8.56
CA LYS A 46 6.49 9.62 -8.15
C LYS A 46 5.90 11.01 -8.32
N ARG A 47 4.82 11.17 -9.09
CA ARG A 47 4.13 12.46 -9.29
C ARG A 47 2.75 12.50 -8.63
N ASN A 48 2.39 11.45 -7.88
CA ASN A 48 1.09 11.38 -7.22
C ASN A 48 0.99 12.44 -6.12
N ALA A 49 0.09 13.42 -6.31
CA ALA A 49 -0.07 14.54 -5.40
C ALA A 49 -0.54 14.14 -3.99
N PHE A 50 -1.37 13.09 -3.88
CA PHE A 50 -1.83 12.61 -2.58
C PHE A 50 -0.68 11.99 -1.78
N LEU A 51 0.08 11.10 -2.40
CA LEU A 51 1.25 10.47 -1.76
C LEU A 51 2.27 11.53 -1.33
N HIS A 52 2.58 12.50 -2.19
CA HIS A 52 3.48 13.60 -1.84
C HIS A 52 2.95 14.52 -0.76
N THR A 53 1.63 14.64 -0.61
CA THR A 53 1.05 15.45 0.46
C THR A 53 1.25 14.75 1.81
N LYS A 54 1.04 13.43 1.85
CA LYS A 54 1.02 12.63 3.08
C LYS A 54 2.39 12.06 3.48
N TYR A 55 3.20 11.69 2.51
CA TYR A 55 4.41 10.89 2.70
C TYR A 55 5.62 11.48 2.00
N ARG A 56 6.79 10.97 2.34
CA ARG A 56 8.03 11.21 1.61
C ARG A 56 8.36 9.97 0.79
N LEU A 57 8.48 10.15 -0.53
CA LEU A 57 8.87 9.08 -1.45
C LEU A 57 10.36 9.19 -1.76
N THR A 58 11.09 8.09 -1.60
CA THR A 58 12.53 8.01 -1.88
C THR A 58 12.78 6.90 -2.90
N ASP A 59 13.50 7.21 -3.97
CA ASP A 59 14.00 6.21 -4.91
C ASP A 59 14.97 5.26 -4.20
N THR A 60 14.79 3.96 -4.41
CA THR A 60 15.70 2.92 -3.91
C THR A 60 15.89 1.81 -4.93
N VAL A 61 16.94 1.03 -4.74
CA VAL A 61 17.22 -0.20 -5.48
C VAL A 61 17.25 -1.33 -4.46
N LEU A 62 16.60 -2.44 -4.80
CA LEU A 62 16.68 -3.69 -4.05
C LEU A 62 17.57 -4.65 -4.81
N GLU A 63 18.19 -5.56 -4.07
CA GLU A 63 19.08 -6.58 -4.60
C GLU A 63 18.79 -7.90 -3.88
N ASP A 64 18.68 -8.96 -4.67
CA ASP A 64 18.66 -10.33 -4.17
C ASP A 64 19.33 -11.24 -5.20
N GLU A 65 20.17 -12.16 -4.73
CA GLU A 65 21.00 -13.05 -5.55
C GLU A 65 21.75 -12.35 -6.71
N GLY A 66 22.18 -11.10 -6.53
CA GLY A 66 22.87 -10.30 -7.54
C GLY A 66 21.96 -9.70 -8.64
N VAL A 67 20.64 -9.82 -8.49
CA VAL A 67 19.65 -9.19 -9.37
C VAL A 67 19.13 -7.93 -8.70
N GLU A 68 19.26 -6.80 -9.39
CA GLU A 68 18.79 -5.50 -8.90
C GLU A 68 17.47 -5.08 -9.56
N TRP A 69 16.57 -4.47 -8.79
CA TRP A 69 15.37 -3.83 -9.33
C TRP A 69 15.01 -2.54 -8.59
N LYS A 70 14.22 -1.70 -9.26
CA LYS A 70 13.83 -0.38 -8.77
C LYS A 70 12.67 -0.50 -7.80
N ALA A 71 12.70 0.33 -6.76
CA ALA A 71 11.60 0.49 -5.85
C ALA A 71 11.47 1.95 -5.36
N LEU A 72 10.33 2.25 -4.73
CA LEU A 72 10.06 3.48 -4.03
C LEU A 72 9.78 3.18 -2.57
N ALA A 73 10.59 3.75 -1.68
CA ALA A 73 10.36 3.67 -0.25
C ALA A 73 9.44 4.83 0.20
N VAL A 74 8.32 4.48 0.84
CA VAL A 74 7.33 5.42 1.39
C VAL A 74 7.63 5.62 2.87
N HIS A 75 7.98 6.85 3.23
CA HIS A 75 8.30 7.21 4.60
C HIS A 75 7.28 8.18 5.19
N ASP A 76 7.10 8.10 6.51
CA ASP A 76 6.42 9.16 7.26
C ASP A 76 7.21 10.46 7.16
N LYS A 77 6.51 11.59 7.04
CA LYS A 77 7.15 12.91 6.88
C LYS A 77 7.74 13.47 8.18
N VAL A 78 7.22 13.05 9.33
CA VAL A 78 7.54 13.62 10.63
C VAL A 78 8.71 12.88 11.26
N ASN A 79 8.64 11.56 11.35
CA ASN A 79 9.64 10.74 12.03
C ASN A 79 10.53 9.92 11.08
N ASN A 80 10.24 9.94 9.77
CA ASN A 80 10.97 9.17 8.76
C ASN A 80 10.95 7.65 8.96
N ALA A 81 9.92 7.10 9.63
CA ALA A 81 9.70 5.67 9.65
C ALA A 81 9.35 5.16 8.23
N LEU A 82 9.87 3.99 7.87
CA LEU A 82 9.47 3.29 6.65
C LEU A 82 8.05 2.74 6.86
N LEU A 83 7.14 3.07 5.95
CA LEU A 83 5.74 2.66 6.05
C LEU A 83 5.39 1.57 5.02
N ALA A 84 5.91 1.72 3.81
CA ALA A 84 5.73 0.75 2.73
C ALA A 84 6.87 0.82 1.71
N LEU A 85 7.03 -0.26 0.96
CA LEU A 85 7.96 -0.40 -0.14
C LEU A 85 7.18 -0.74 -1.42
N LEU A 86 7.36 0.04 -2.47
CA LEU A 86 6.65 -0.08 -3.75
C LEU A 86 7.65 -0.56 -4.79
N GLU A 87 7.57 -1.82 -5.12
CA GLU A 87 8.60 -2.56 -5.84
C GLU A 87 8.14 -2.85 -7.27
N ALA A 88 9.02 -2.57 -8.23
CA ALA A 88 8.94 -3.22 -9.52
C ALA A 88 9.46 -4.65 -9.41
N ASN A 89 9.37 -5.45 -10.47
CA ASN A 89 10.10 -6.70 -10.55
C ASN A 89 11.26 -6.59 -11.55
N TRP A 90 12.17 -7.56 -11.52
CA TRP A 90 13.37 -7.55 -12.36
C TRP A 90 13.06 -7.70 -13.87
N GLN A 91 11.91 -8.27 -14.24
CA GLN A 91 11.48 -8.40 -15.65
C GLN A 91 10.86 -7.11 -16.17
N ASP A 92 9.97 -6.51 -15.38
CA ASP A 92 9.34 -5.22 -15.62
C ASP A 92 9.74 -4.21 -14.55
N SER A 93 10.88 -3.56 -14.79
CA SER A 93 11.44 -2.53 -13.91
C SER A 93 10.67 -1.20 -13.91
N MET A 94 9.57 -1.08 -14.66
CA MET A 94 8.84 0.18 -14.86
C MET A 94 7.54 0.26 -14.07
N HIS A 95 6.87 -0.87 -13.83
CA HIS A 95 5.59 -0.93 -13.13
C HIS A 95 5.76 -1.52 -11.73
N ILE A 96 4.98 -1.02 -10.77
CA ILE A 96 4.93 -1.57 -9.43
C ILE A 96 4.17 -2.89 -9.47
N SER A 97 4.87 -3.99 -9.23
CA SER A 97 4.26 -5.33 -9.18
C SER A 97 4.02 -5.82 -7.76
N ARG A 98 4.69 -5.23 -6.77
CA ARG A 98 4.55 -5.60 -5.36
C ARG A 98 4.57 -4.35 -4.48
N ILE A 99 3.71 -4.32 -3.47
CA ILE A 99 3.72 -3.30 -2.43
C ILE A 99 3.79 -4.01 -1.09
N THR A 100 4.84 -3.77 -0.31
CA THR A 100 5.02 -4.35 1.02
C THR A 100 4.78 -3.26 2.07
N ILE A 101 3.67 -3.35 2.81
CA ILE A 101 3.33 -2.45 3.92
C ILE A 101 3.89 -3.04 5.21
N VAL A 102 4.64 -2.23 5.97
CA VAL A 102 5.38 -2.66 7.17
C VAL A 102 5.01 -1.86 8.44
N ASP A 103 4.15 -0.85 8.32
CA ASP A 103 3.74 -0.01 9.45
C ASP A 103 2.22 0.00 9.65
N SER A 104 1.80 -0.04 10.91
CA SER A 104 0.38 -0.09 11.32
C SER A 104 -0.44 1.14 10.91
N SER A 105 0.19 2.26 10.57
CA SER A 105 -0.50 3.50 10.15
C SER A 105 -1.13 3.41 8.75
N ILE A 106 -0.76 2.39 7.96
CA ILE A 106 -1.38 2.09 6.67
C ILE A 106 -2.21 0.81 6.83
N SER A 107 -3.53 0.94 6.77
CA SER A 107 -4.46 -0.19 6.86
C SER A 107 -5.13 -0.48 5.51
N ILE A 108 -5.47 -1.74 5.28
CA ILE A 108 -6.34 -2.19 4.18
C ILE A 108 -7.67 -2.59 4.81
N GLY A 109 -8.74 -1.82 4.58
CA GLY A 109 -9.97 -1.96 5.34
C GLY A 109 -9.75 -1.90 6.85
N ALA A 110 -10.02 -3.02 7.53
CA ALA A 110 -9.84 -3.20 8.97
C ALA A 110 -8.51 -3.86 9.35
N PHE A 111 -7.67 -4.23 8.38
CA PHE A 111 -6.44 -4.99 8.59
C PHE A 111 -5.23 -4.07 8.54
N TYR A 112 -4.28 -4.30 9.43
CA TYR A 112 -3.08 -3.48 9.58
C TYR A 112 -1.93 -4.33 10.13
N VAL A 113 -0.70 -3.88 9.94
CA VAL A 113 0.48 -4.53 10.54
C VAL A 113 0.38 -4.46 12.06
N GLY A 114 0.54 -5.60 12.73
CA GLY A 114 0.32 -5.78 14.17
C GLY A 114 -1.07 -6.29 14.53
N ALA A 115 -1.98 -6.51 13.57
CA ALA A 115 -3.21 -7.28 13.80
C ALA A 115 -2.87 -8.74 14.15
N THR A 116 -3.73 -9.39 14.92
CA THR A 116 -3.53 -10.79 15.30
C THR A 116 -4.06 -11.75 14.24
N PHE A 117 -3.58 -12.99 14.22
CA PHE A 117 -4.10 -14.04 13.34
C PHE A 117 -5.61 -14.21 13.55
N LYS A 118 -6.07 -14.15 14.79
CA LYS A 118 -7.49 -14.19 15.13
C LYS A 118 -8.31 -13.14 14.39
N ASP A 119 -7.79 -11.93 14.21
CA ASP A 119 -8.48 -10.82 13.54
C ASP A 119 -8.65 -11.09 12.04
N ILE A 120 -7.70 -11.80 11.43
CA ILE A 120 -7.72 -12.11 9.99
C ILE A 120 -8.24 -13.52 9.66
N LYS A 121 -8.33 -14.42 10.63
CA LYS A 121 -8.61 -15.86 10.43
C LYS A 121 -9.83 -16.14 9.54
N ALA A 122 -10.89 -15.35 9.70
CA ALA A 122 -12.14 -15.52 8.95
C ALA A 122 -12.05 -15.11 7.47
N ILE A 123 -11.00 -14.37 7.08
CA ILE A 123 -10.79 -13.89 5.72
C ILE A 123 -9.61 -14.57 5.02
N VAL A 124 -9.00 -15.58 5.63
CA VAL A 124 -7.93 -16.37 5.00
C VAL A 124 -8.53 -17.35 4.00
N ASP A 125 -7.94 -17.40 2.81
CA ASP A 125 -8.26 -18.40 1.78
C ASP A 125 -7.68 -19.77 2.17
N THR A 126 -8.55 -20.64 2.70
CA THR A 126 -8.15 -21.98 3.16
C THR A 126 -7.76 -22.92 2.03
N SER A 127 -8.11 -22.60 0.77
CA SER A 127 -7.73 -23.40 -0.39
C SER A 127 -6.26 -23.21 -0.81
N LYS A 128 -5.63 -22.14 -0.31
CA LYS A 128 -4.23 -21.76 -0.60
C LYS A 128 -3.30 -21.92 0.61
N LEU A 129 -3.69 -22.77 1.56
CA LEU A 129 -2.85 -23.15 2.69
C LEU A 129 -1.83 -24.18 2.22
N ASN A 130 -0.77 -23.73 1.56
CA ASN A 130 0.45 -24.52 1.43
C ASN A 130 1.64 -23.62 1.14
N ASN A 131 2.54 -23.62 2.12
CA ASN A 131 3.38 -22.50 2.52
C ASN A 131 4.63 -22.32 1.67
N SER A 132 5.14 -21.09 1.75
CA SER A 132 6.44 -20.69 1.23
C SER A 132 7.55 -21.62 1.75
N PRO A 133 8.40 -22.19 0.87
CA PRO A 133 9.54 -23.03 1.29
C PRO A 133 10.62 -22.26 2.06
N ASP A 134 10.54 -20.92 2.08
CA ASP A 134 11.58 -20.03 2.58
C ASP A 134 11.35 -19.57 4.03
N GLY A 135 10.53 -20.29 4.79
CA GLY A 135 10.31 -20.05 6.23
C GLY A 135 9.36 -18.89 6.57
N GLU A 136 8.77 -18.25 5.56
CA GLU A 136 7.76 -17.21 5.74
C GLU A 136 6.34 -17.79 5.74
N LEU A 137 5.58 -17.50 6.80
CA LEU A 137 4.17 -17.88 6.88
C LEU A 137 3.31 -16.76 6.30
N SER A 138 2.71 -17.02 5.13
CA SER A 138 1.87 -16.05 4.44
C SER A 138 0.45 -16.59 4.19
N PHE A 139 -0.54 -15.70 4.27
CA PHE A 139 -1.94 -16.03 4.04
C PHE A 139 -2.57 -15.13 2.99
N THR A 140 -3.27 -15.70 2.02
CA THR A 140 -3.99 -14.94 0.99
C THR A 140 -5.38 -14.56 1.50
N CYS A 141 -5.82 -13.33 1.24
CA CYS A 141 -7.19 -12.90 1.54
C CYS A 141 -8.19 -13.58 0.58
N VAL A 142 -9.25 -14.16 1.12
CA VAL A 142 -10.28 -14.87 0.35
C VAL A 142 -11.12 -13.96 -0.53
N ASN A 143 -11.27 -12.68 -0.15
CA ASN A 143 -12.07 -11.72 -0.87
C ASN A 143 -11.28 -10.98 -1.96
N ASP A 144 -9.95 -10.98 -1.87
CA ASP A 144 -9.06 -10.36 -2.86
C ASP A 144 -7.70 -11.07 -2.84
N SER A 145 -7.43 -11.85 -3.87
CA SER A 145 -6.22 -12.68 -3.94
C SER A 145 -4.92 -11.87 -4.08
N ARG A 146 -5.02 -10.56 -4.30
CA ARG A 146 -3.87 -9.65 -4.36
C ARG A 146 -3.32 -9.31 -2.98
N ILE A 147 -4.09 -9.55 -1.91
CA ILE A 147 -3.71 -9.20 -0.55
C ILE A 147 -3.18 -10.43 0.17
N HIS A 148 -1.95 -10.32 0.67
CA HIS A 148 -1.28 -11.35 1.45
C HIS A 148 -0.86 -10.81 2.81
N PHE A 149 -1.12 -11.57 3.88
CA PHE A 149 -0.69 -11.28 5.24
C PHE A 149 0.56 -12.08 5.54
N LEU A 150 1.65 -11.40 5.88
CA LEU A 150 2.90 -12.02 6.30
C LEU A 150 2.95 -12.09 7.81
N MET A 151 3.26 -13.26 8.36
CA MET A 151 3.38 -13.47 9.80
C MET A 151 4.84 -13.71 10.16
N GLU A 152 5.29 -13.12 11.25
CA GLU A 152 6.61 -13.40 11.79
C GLU A 152 6.57 -14.71 12.58
N LEU A 153 7.46 -15.64 12.23
CA LEU A 153 7.66 -16.87 12.98
C LEU A 153 9.06 -16.86 13.61
N PRO A 154 9.21 -17.36 14.84
CA PRO A 154 10.53 -17.72 15.34
C PRO A 154 11.18 -18.79 14.45
N ASP A 155 12.51 -18.74 14.28
CA ASP A 155 13.27 -19.73 13.49
C ASP A 155 13.03 -21.20 13.92
N SER A 156 12.66 -21.41 15.18
CA SER A 156 12.35 -22.72 15.76
C SER A 156 10.89 -23.17 15.56
N SER A 157 10.06 -22.35 14.93
CA SER A 157 8.64 -22.60 14.79
C SER A 157 8.39 -23.78 13.86
N PRO A 158 7.60 -24.79 14.28
CA PRO A 158 7.21 -25.89 13.39
C PRO A 158 6.36 -25.41 12.21
N LEU A 159 5.73 -24.22 12.31
CA LEU A 159 4.91 -23.64 11.24
C LEU A 159 5.72 -23.18 10.03
N ALA A 160 7.04 -23.01 10.18
CA ALA A 160 7.94 -22.66 9.08
C ALA A 160 7.99 -23.74 7.99
N MET A 161 7.60 -24.97 8.31
CA MET A 161 7.59 -26.11 7.38
C MET A 161 6.28 -26.26 6.61
N GLY A 162 5.27 -25.43 6.88
CA GLY A 162 3.91 -25.69 6.40
C GLY A 162 2.85 -25.61 7.49
N VAL A 163 1.61 -25.34 7.08
CA VAL A 163 0.43 -25.50 7.93
C VAL A 163 -0.61 -26.31 7.17
N GLY A 164 -1.13 -27.37 7.80
CA GLY A 164 -2.18 -28.20 7.20
C GLY A 164 -3.58 -27.66 7.47
N SER A 165 -3.73 -26.79 8.47
CA SER A 165 -5.00 -26.25 8.94
C SER A 165 -4.82 -24.94 9.67
N LEU A 166 -5.83 -24.05 9.60
CA LEU A 166 -5.86 -22.81 10.38
C LEU A 166 -5.92 -23.04 11.90
N ALA A 167 -6.30 -24.24 12.34
CA ALA A 167 -6.35 -24.59 13.76
C ALA A 167 -4.96 -24.76 14.39
N GLU A 168 -3.92 -24.95 13.57
CA GLU A 168 -2.54 -25.13 14.02
C GLU A 168 -1.85 -23.79 14.32
N ILE A 169 -2.44 -22.68 13.88
CA ILE A 169 -1.85 -21.35 14.00
C ILE A 169 -2.35 -20.69 15.29
N PRO A 170 -1.43 -20.21 16.16
CA PRO A 170 -1.80 -19.45 17.35
C PRO A 170 -2.57 -18.18 17.00
N ASP A 171 -3.67 -17.94 17.72
CA ASP A 171 -4.57 -16.81 17.48
C ASP A 171 -3.87 -15.45 17.72
N GLU A 172 -2.87 -15.43 18.61
CA GLU A 172 -2.06 -14.27 19.00
C GLU A 172 -0.90 -13.92 18.05
N LEU A 173 -0.62 -14.76 17.06
CA LEU A 173 0.45 -14.51 16.10
C LEU A 173 0.19 -13.19 15.37
N LEU A 174 1.21 -12.35 15.22
CA LEU A 174 1.04 -11.01 14.66
C LEU A 174 1.35 -10.97 13.16
N VAL A 175 0.54 -10.20 12.44
CA VAL A 175 0.84 -9.79 11.06
C VAL A 175 2.02 -8.83 11.11
N ASN A 176 3.15 -9.20 10.50
CA ASN A 176 4.35 -8.37 10.42
C ASN A 176 4.40 -7.53 9.13
N GLY A 177 3.70 -7.97 8.09
CA GLY A 177 3.61 -7.25 6.83
C GLY A 177 2.32 -7.54 6.09
N ILE A 178 1.91 -6.60 5.24
CA ILE A 178 0.85 -6.83 4.26
C ILE A 178 1.44 -6.62 2.88
N VAL A 179 1.39 -7.64 2.04
CA VAL A 179 1.87 -7.60 0.66
C VAL A 179 0.68 -7.48 -0.28
N LEU A 180 0.75 -6.52 -1.19
CA LEU A 180 -0.17 -6.35 -2.30
C LEU A 180 0.56 -6.75 -3.59
N GLN A 181 0.02 -7.68 -4.37
CA GLN A 181 0.68 -8.21 -5.56
C GLN A 181 -0.32 -8.59 -6.66
N GLU A 182 0.07 -8.41 -7.92
CA GLU A 182 -0.73 -8.83 -9.10
C GLU A 182 -0.68 -10.34 -9.37
#